data_AF-A0A0L8LWX2-F1
#
_entry.id   AF-A0A0L8LWX2-F1
#
_cell.length_a   1.000
_cell.length_b   1.000
_cell.length_c   1.000
_cell.angle_alpha   90.00
_cell.angle_beta   90.00
_cell.angle_gamma   90.00
#
_symmetry.space_group_name_H-M   'P 1'
#
loop_
_entity.id
_entity.type
_entity.pdbx_description
1 polymer ?
#
loop_
_entity_poly.entity_id
_entity_poly.type
_entity_poly.pdbx_seq_one_letter_code
_entity_poly.pdbx_strand_id
1 'polypeptide(L)'
;MSAFLQQLPALLGVVVGALGSYLAVVRSDRARFHREQTARWEDRKLSVYAEYARTLKMSVTLTYRVAAHFGNDPHPHPLSPQEAAPLMVEATLARDPSGEALILLGSPEVVERARTWVVSVMEMERFLREETRDPQGWQALLQRQRTGREGYYAAVRDDLALPPGHAARWPLPPAREDGPAQR
;
A
#
# COMPACT_ATOMS: atom_id res chain seq x y z
N MET A 1 -21.60 18.22 70.57
CA MET A 1 -21.62 18.32 69.08
C MET A 1 -20.26 18.79 68.54
N SER A 2 -19.19 17.99 68.65
CA SER A 2 -17.84 18.36 68.13
C SER A 2 -17.18 17.28 67.26
N ALA A 3 -17.62 16.03 67.31
CA ALA A 3 -17.04 14.92 66.54
C ALA A 3 -17.21 15.09 65.03
N PHE A 4 -18.34 15.66 64.57
CA PHE A 4 -18.59 15.91 63.15
C PHE A 4 -17.64 16.97 62.57
N LEU A 5 -17.40 18.07 63.31
CA LEU A 5 -16.46 19.12 62.90
C LEU A 5 -15.01 18.61 62.88
N GLN A 6 -14.66 17.66 63.76
CA GLN A 6 -13.34 17.01 63.76
C GLN A 6 -13.16 16.00 62.60
N GLN A 7 -14.25 15.47 62.03
CA GLN A 7 -14.22 14.51 60.91
C GLN A 7 -14.29 15.18 59.53
N LEU A 8 -14.66 16.46 59.45
CA LEU A 8 -14.70 17.22 58.20
C LEU A 8 -13.39 17.17 57.39
N PRO A 9 -12.20 17.32 57.99
CA PRO A 9 -10.94 17.23 57.24
C PRO A 9 -10.74 15.85 56.60
N ALA A 10 -11.11 14.77 57.30
CA ALA A 10 -11.00 13.40 56.79
C ALA A 10 -12.00 13.15 55.65
N LEU A 11 -13.24 13.61 55.78
CA LEU A 11 -14.26 13.52 54.74
C LEU A 11 -13.86 14.31 53.49
N LEU A 12 -13.32 15.52 53.66
CA LEU A 12 -12.78 16.32 52.55
C LEU A 12 -11.62 15.59 51.85
N GLY A 13 -10.71 14.98 52.61
CA GLY A 13 -9.62 14.17 52.05
C GLY A 13 -10.11 13.00 51.19
N VAL A 14 -11.15 12.30 51.63
CA VAL A 14 -11.77 11.20 50.86
C VAL A 14 -12.44 11.71 49.59
N VAL A 15 -13.17 12.83 49.65
CA VAL A 15 -13.81 13.42 48.47
C VAL A 15 -12.77 13.86 47.44
N VAL A 16 -11.70 14.53 47.88
CA VAL A 16 -10.61 14.95 47.00
C VAL A 16 -9.87 13.74 46.43
N GLY A 17 -9.60 12.71 47.24
CA GLY A 17 -8.98 11.47 46.80
C GLY A 17 -9.82 10.69 45.79
N ALA A 18 -11.14 10.60 46.02
CA ALA A 18 -12.07 9.95 45.09
C ALA A 18 -12.19 10.73 43.77
N LEU A 19 -12.26 12.06 43.84
CA LEU A 19 -12.33 12.91 42.64
C LEU A 19 -11.03 12.85 41.84
N GLY A 20 -9.87 12.89 42.51
CA GLY A 20 -8.56 12.72 41.89
C GLY A 20 -8.40 11.35 41.23
N SER A 21 -8.86 10.29 41.89
CA SER A 21 -8.84 8.92 41.34
C SER A 21 -9.75 8.80 40.11
N TYR A 22 -10.97 9.35 40.18
CA TYR A 22 -11.89 9.36 39.05
C TYR A 22 -11.31 10.09 37.83
N LEU A 23 -10.75 11.28 38.02
CA LEU A 23 -10.13 12.05 36.94
C LEU A 23 -8.92 11.34 36.33
N ALA A 24 -8.10 10.68 37.15
CA ALA A 24 -6.98 9.87 36.68
C ALA A 24 -7.44 8.69 35.82
N VAL A 25 -8.49 7.98 36.25
CA VAL A 25 -9.08 6.86 35.50
C VAL A 25 -9.67 7.34 34.17
N VAL A 26 -10.50 8.38 34.17
CA VAL A 26 -11.12 8.90 32.93
C VAL A 26 -10.07 9.38 31.93
N ARG A 27 -8.99 10.02 32.40
CA ARG A 27 -7.89 10.46 31.53
C ARG A 27 -7.09 9.29 30.97
N SER A 28 -6.84 8.25 31.77
CA SER A 28 -6.16 7.02 31.34
C SER A 28 -6.98 6.28 30.28
N ASP A 29 -8.28 6.10 30.53
CA ASP A 29 -9.19 5.41 29.61
C ASP A 29 -9.34 6.17 28.30
N ARG A 30 -9.44 7.51 28.36
CA ARG A 30 -9.47 8.33 27.14
C ARG A 30 -8.17 8.22 26.34
N ALA A 31 -7.01 8.26 27.01
CA ALA A 31 -5.72 8.09 26.33
C ALA A 31 -5.58 6.69 25.71
N ARG A 32 -6.05 5.66 26.42
CA ARG A 32 -6.10 4.28 25.92
C ARG A 32 -7.02 4.14 24.71
N PHE A 33 -8.24 4.69 24.78
CA PHE A 33 -9.22 4.66 23.70
C PHE A 33 -8.73 5.40 22.45
N HIS A 34 -8.05 6.54 22.61
CA HIS A 34 -7.44 7.23 21.47
C HIS A 34 -6.32 6.40 20.83
N ARG A 35 -5.42 5.79 21.62
CA ARG A 35 -4.36 4.91 21.09
C ARG A 35 -4.94 3.71 20.34
N GLU A 36 -5.94 3.04 20.89
CA GLU A 36 -6.58 1.88 20.26
C GLU A 36 -7.30 2.27 18.96
N GLN A 37 -7.94 3.45 18.90
CA GLN A 37 -8.54 3.95 17.65
C GLN A 37 -7.49 4.32 16.60
N THR A 38 -6.39 4.98 17.00
CA THR A 38 -5.29 5.31 16.08
C THR A 38 -4.69 4.05 15.47
N ALA A 39 -4.40 3.03 16.28
CA ALA A 39 -3.87 1.75 15.79
C ALA A 39 -4.83 1.06 14.80
N ARG A 40 -6.13 1.01 15.11
CA ARG A 40 -7.13 0.43 14.19
C ARG A 40 -7.23 1.20 12.87
N TRP A 41 -7.06 2.51 12.92
CA TRP A 41 -7.07 3.36 11.75
C TRP A 41 -5.85 3.12 10.86
N GLU A 42 -4.67 3.01 11.47
CA GLU A 42 -3.42 2.66 10.78
C GLU A 42 -3.50 1.27 10.13
N ASP A 43 -4.02 0.26 10.84
CA ASP A 43 -4.23 -1.09 10.30
C ASP A 43 -5.20 -1.10 9.11
N ARG A 44 -6.27 -0.30 9.19
CA ARG A 44 -7.26 -0.19 8.11
C ARG A 44 -6.66 0.50 6.89
N LYS A 45 -5.91 1.59 7.09
CA LYS A 45 -5.17 2.26 6.02
C LYS A 45 -4.16 1.34 5.35
N LEU A 46 -3.34 0.64 6.13
CA LEU A 46 -2.35 -0.31 5.62
C LEU A 46 -3.01 -1.38 4.75
N SER A 47 -4.14 -1.92 5.21
CA SER A 47 -4.91 -2.93 4.46
C SER A 47 -5.40 -2.37 3.12
N VAL A 48 -5.94 -1.15 3.08
CA VAL A 48 -6.37 -0.47 1.85
C VAL A 48 -5.19 -0.22 0.90
N TYR A 49 -4.07 0.29 1.44
CA TYR A 49 -2.89 0.58 0.65
C TYR A 49 -2.25 -0.68 0.05
N ALA A 50 -2.21 -1.76 0.82
CA ALA A 50 -1.70 -3.05 0.36
C ALA A 50 -2.60 -3.68 -0.70
N GLU A 51 -3.92 -3.60 -0.52
CA GLU A 51 -4.89 -4.15 -1.47
C GLU A 51 -4.82 -3.43 -2.82
N TYR A 52 -4.80 -2.09 -2.82
CA TYR A 52 -4.61 -1.32 -4.05
C TYR A 52 -3.28 -1.63 -4.77
N ALA A 53 -2.19 -1.79 -3.99
CA ALA A 53 -0.91 -2.18 -4.57
C ALA A 53 -0.96 -3.58 -5.20
N ARG A 54 -1.71 -4.50 -4.61
CA ARG A 54 -1.91 -5.87 -5.09
C ARG A 54 -2.66 -5.88 -6.41
N THR A 55 -3.77 -5.14 -6.51
CA THR A 55 -4.56 -5.07 -7.75
C THR A 55 -3.74 -4.50 -8.92
N LEU A 56 -2.98 -3.41 -8.70
CA LEU A 56 -2.09 -2.87 -9.73
C LEU A 56 -0.95 -3.82 -10.12
N LYS A 57 -0.36 -4.54 -9.16
CA LYS A 57 0.68 -5.52 -9.45
C LYS A 57 0.19 -6.67 -10.32
N MET A 58 -1.07 -7.08 -10.16
CA MET A 58 -1.69 -8.09 -11.03
C MET A 58 -1.76 -7.60 -12.47
N SER A 59 -2.26 -6.37 -12.71
CA SER A 59 -2.26 -5.76 -14.04
C SER A 59 -0.85 -5.68 -14.64
N VAL A 60 0.13 -5.17 -13.87
CA VAL A 60 1.53 -5.08 -14.33
C VAL A 60 2.09 -6.45 -14.73
N THR A 61 1.84 -7.47 -13.93
CA THR A 61 2.32 -8.84 -14.23
C THR A 61 1.73 -9.37 -15.54
N LEU A 62 0.43 -9.14 -15.80
CA LEU A 62 -0.21 -9.52 -17.06
C LEU A 62 0.40 -8.77 -18.24
N THR A 63 0.63 -7.45 -18.08
CA THR A 63 1.22 -6.65 -19.16
C THR A 63 2.63 -7.12 -19.53
N TYR A 64 3.45 -7.59 -18.59
CA TYR A 64 4.78 -8.16 -18.89
C TYR A 64 4.67 -9.42 -19.76
N ARG A 65 3.71 -10.29 -19.45
CA ARG A 65 3.50 -11.55 -20.18
C ARG A 65 3.02 -11.30 -21.61
N VAL A 66 2.12 -10.33 -21.80
CA VAL A 66 1.64 -9.93 -23.13
C VAL A 66 2.73 -9.19 -23.91
N ALA A 67 3.51 -8.34 -23.25
CA ALA A 67 4.67 -7.69 -23.87
C ALA A 67 5.69 -8.71 -24.38
N ALA A 68 5.93 -9.79 -23.63
CA ALA A 68 6.80 -10.87 -24.06
C ALA A 68 6.28 -11.62 -25.30
N HIS A 69 4.96 -11.80 -25.43
CA HIS A 69 4.37 -12.36 -26.67
C HIS A 69 4.69 -11.51 -27.90
N PHE A 70 4.72 -10.18 -27.75
CA PHE A 70 5.10 -9.25 -28.82
C PHE A 70 6.62 -9.05 -28.98
N GLY A 71 7.45 -9.71 -28.16
CA GLY A 71 8.91 -9.56 -28.19
C GLY A 71 9.43 -8.27 -27.54
N ASN A 72 8.60 -7.56 -26.76
CA ASN A 72 8.99 -6.32 -26.09
C ASN A 72 9.64 -6.56 -24.72
N ASP A 73 9.34 -7.69 -24.06
CA ASP A 73 9.80 -8.02 -22.71
C ASP A 73 10.44 -9.43 -22.66
N PRO A 74 11.51 -9.65 -21.88
CA PRO A 74 12.13 -10.98 -21.74
C PRO A 74 11.37 -11.92 -20.79
N HIS A 75 10.13 -11.63 -20.40
CA HIS A 75 9.37 -12.46 -19.46
C HIS A 75 9.31 -13.94 -19.91
N PRO A 76 9.65 -14.90 -19.03
CA PRO A 76 9.83 -16.30 -19.41
C PRO A 76 8.53 -17.04 -19.77
N HIS A 77 7.37 -16.47 -19.41
CA HIS A 77 6.05 -17.08 -19.57
C HIS A 77 5.11 -16.16 -20.37
N PRO A 78 5.35 -16.00 -21.69
CA PRO A 78 4.53 -15.14 -22.52
C PRO A 78 3.06 -15.57 -22.52
N LEU A 79 2.15 -14.62 -22.70
CA LEU A 79 0.72 -14.84 -22.91
C LEU A 79 0.28 -14.14 -24.19
N SER A 80 -0.51 -14.81 -25.03
CA SER A 80 -1.13 -14.13 -26.17
C SER A 80 -2.16 -13.09 -25.69
N PRO A 81 -2.46 -12.05 -26.49
CA PRO A 81 -3.52 -11.10 -26.18
C PRO A 81 -4.89 -11.77 -25.97
N GLN A 82 -5.19 -12.83 -26.72
CA GLN A 82 -6.45 -13.57 -26.62
C GLN A 82 -6.56 -14.31 -25.29
N GLU A 83 -5.50 -14.96 -24.83
CA GLU A 83 -5.46 -15.64 -23.52
C GLU A 83 -5.47 -14.63 -22.36
N ALA A 84 -4.82 -13.48 -22.53
CA ALA A 84 -4.73 -12.46 -21.50
C ALA A 84 -6.02 -11.62 -21.37
N ALA A 85 -6.81 -11.48 -22.43
CA ALA A 85 -8.01 -10.64 -22.45
C ALA A 85 -8.95 -10.82 -21.24
N PRO A 86 -9.43 -12.04 -20.90
CA PRO A 86 -10.29 -12.22 -19.73
C PRO A 86 -9.60 -11.86 -18.41
N LEU A 87 -8.30 -12.17 -18.27
CA LEU A 87 -7.51 -11.86 -17.08
C LEU A 87 -7.30 -10.35 -16.91
N MET A 88 -7.09 -9.63 -18.02
CA MET A 88 -6.93 -8.17 -18.01
C MET A 88 -8.25 -7.46 -17.66
N VAL A 89 -9.39 -7.98 -18.13
CA VAL A 89 -10.71 -7.48 -17.73
C VAL A 89 -10.92 -7.67 -16.23
N GLU A 90 -10.66 -8.86 -15.71
CA GLU A 90 -10.78 -9.15 -14.27
C GLU A 90 -9.87 -8.24 -13.43
N ALA A 91 -8.61 -8.07 -13.83
CA ALA A 91 -7.67 -7.20 -13.14
C ALA A 91 -8.12 -5.73 -13.16
N THR A 92 -8.70 -5.27 -14.27
CA THR A 92 -9.25 -3.91 -14.39
C THR A 92 -10.44 -3.72 -13.45
N LEU A 93 -11.39 -4.66 -13.43
CA LEU A 93 -12.57 -4.61 -12.55
C LEU A 93 -12.19 -4.68 -11.06
N ALA A 94 -11.16 -5.47 -10.72
CA ALA A 94 -10.67 -5.56 -9.35
C ALA A 94 -10.05 -4.25 -8.84
N ARG A 95 -9.57 -3.38 -9.74
CA ARG A 95 -8.96 -2.11 -9.38
C ARG A 95 -9.98 -1.14 -8.79
N ASP A 96 -11.19 -1.08 -9.33
CA ASP A 96 -12.22 -0.11 -8.93
C ASP A 96 -12.54 -0.13 -7.42
N PRO A 97 -12.95 -1.25 -6.80
CA PRO A 97 -13.27 -1.25 -5.36
C PRO A 97 -12.06 -0.91 -4.49
N SER A 98 -10.85 -1.35 -4.87
CA SER A 98 -9.62 -1.01 -4.16
C SER A 98 -9.25 0.48 -4.30
N GLY A 99 -9.54 1.07 -5.46
CA GLY A 99 -9.33 2.49 -5.75
C GLY A 99 -10.30 3.38 -5.00
N GLU A 100 -11.59 3.01 -4.95
CA GLU A 100 -12.59 3.72 -4.16
C GLU A 100 -12.25 3.70 -2.67
N ALA A 101 -11.86 2.54 -2.13
CA ALA A 101 -11.42 2.45 -0.74
C ALA A 101 -10.19 3.33 -0.47
N LEU A 102 -9.25 3.39 -1.41
CA LEU A 102 -8.09 4.27 -1.33
C LEU A 102 -8.47 5.75 -1.32
N ILE A 103 -9.41 6.17 -2.16
CA ILE A 103 -9.88 7.56 -2.20
C ILE A 103 -10.57 7.96 -0.89
N LEU A 104 -11.33 7.04 -0.28
CA LEU A 104 -12.08 7.29 0.95
C LEU A 104 -11.20 7.36 2.21
N LEU A 105 -10.14 6.54 2.27
CA LEU A 105 -9.35 6.34 3.50
C LEU A 105 -7.91 6.82 3.38
N GLY A 106 -7.41 6.99 2.17
CA GLY A 106 -6.05 7.40 1.89
C GLY A 106 -5.82 8.90 2.13
N SER A 107 -4.59 9.27 2.47
CA SER A 107 -4.23 10.68 2.47
C SER A 107 -4.16 11.24 1.05
N PRO A 108 -4.36 12.55 0.86
CA PRO A 108 -4.31 13.17 -0.46
C PRO A 108 -3.02 12.88 -1.23
N GLU A 109 -1.88 12.86 -0.54
CA GLU A 109 -0.59 12.55 -1.15
C GLU A 109 -0.51 11.10 -1.64
N VAL A 110 -0.96 10.13 -0.83
CA VAL A 110 -0.99 8.72 -1.25
C VAL A 110 -1.91 8.54 -2.46
N VAL A 111 -3.08 9.18 -2.47
CA VAL A 111 -4.02 9.13 -3.60
C VAL A 111 -3.41 9.72 -4.86
N GLU A 112 -2.67 10.82 -4.77
CA GLU A 112 -2.00 11.44 -5.92
C GLU A 112 -0.86 10.57 -6.47
N ARG A 113 -0.05 9.97 -5.59
CA ARG A 113 0.99 9.03 -6.03
C ARG A 113 0.41 7.75 -6.63
N ALA A 114 -0.69 7.26 -6.07
CA ALA A 114 -1.44 6.14 -6.65
C ALA A 114 -1.95 6.45 -8.05
N ARG A 115 -2.51 7.65 -8.26
CA ARG A 115 -2.93 8.15 -9.58
C ARG A 115 -1.77 8.12 -10.58
N THR A 116 -0.61 8.63 -10.18
CA THR A 116 0.60 8.62 -11.02
C THR A 116 0.97 7.18 -11.44
N TRP A 117 0.92 6.23 -10.50
CA TRP A 117 1.21 4.84 -10.79
C TRP A 117 0.16 4.21 -11.72
N VAL A 118 -1.14 4.32 -11.43
CA VAL A 118 -2.17 3.70 -12.29
C VAL A 118 -2.17 4.25 -13.71
N VAL A 119 -1.92 5.56 -13.90
CA VAL A 119 -1.84 6.15 -15.25
C VAL A 119 -0.72 5.48 -16.06
N SER A 120 0.45 5.24 -15.47
CA SER A 120 1.53 4.52 -16.16
C SER A 120 1.15 3.09 -16.54
N VAL A 121 0.36 2.40 -15.70
CA VAL A 121 -0.15 1.05 -16.00
C VAL A 121 -1.16 1.09 -17.14
N MET A 122 -2.05 2.09 -17.17
CA MET A 122 -3.00 2.29 -18.28
C MET A 122 -2.29 2.59 -19.60
N GLU A 123 -1.17 3.33 -19.57
CA GLU A 123 -0.33 3.56 -20.75
C GLU A 123 0.30 2.26 -21.26
N MET A 124 0.75 1.37 -20.36
CA MET A 124 1.22 0.03 -20.72
C MET A 124 0.12 -0.82 -21.33
N GLU A 125 -1.08 -0.82 -20.75
CA GLU A 125 -2.24 -1.55 -21.31
C GLU A 125 -2.61 -1.04 -22.70
N ARG A 126 -2.58 0.27 -22.92
CA ARG A 126 -2.81 0.89 -24.24
C ARG A 126 -1.75 0.44 -25.25
N PHE A 127 -0.47 0.53 -24.89
CA PHE A 127 0.65 0.13 -25.75
C PHE A 127 0.47 -1.31 -26.29
N LEU A 128 0.00 -2.22 -25.44
CA LEU A 128 -0.24 -3.61 -25.79
C LEU A 128 -1.52 -3.83 -26.60
N ARG A 129 -2.57 -3.05 -26.34
CA ARG A 129 -3.83 -3.07 -27.11
C ARG A 129 -3.63 -2.62 -28.55
N GLU A 130 -2.67 -1.73 -28.78
CA GLU A 130 -2.23 -1.28 -30.10
C GLU A 130 -1.28 -2.27 -30.79
N GLU A 131 -1.00 -3.42 -30.15
CA GLU A 131 -0.08 -4.46 -30.62
C GLU A 131 1.33 -3.92 -30.98
N THR A 132 1.75 -2.87 -30.28
CA THR A 132 2.99 -2.17 -30.57
C THR A 132 4.21 -3.07 -30.33
N ARG A 133 5.13 -3.13 -31.29
CA ARG A 133 6.42 -3.84 -31.20
C ARG A 133 7.57 -2.84 -31.12
N ASP A 134 7.75 -2.29 -29.94
CA ASP A 134 8.81 -1.34 -29.62
C ASP A 134 9.40 -1.67 -28.23
N PRO A 135 10.47 -2.48 -28.18
CA PRO A 135 11.13 -2.81 -26.92
C PRO A 135 11.65 -1.59 -26.17
N GLN A 136 12.08 -0.52 -26.87
CA GLN A 136 12.61 0.68 -26.21
C GLN A 136 11.49 1.50 -25.57
N GLY A 137 10.39 1.72 -26.29
CA GLY A 137 9.18 2.35 -25.75
C GLY A 137 8.61 1.57 -24.57
N TRP A 138 8.60 0.24 -24.66
CA TRP A 138 8.23 -0.63 -23.55
C TRP A 138 9.13 -0.44 -22.33
N GLN A 139 10.47 -0.43 -22.50
CA GLN A 139 11.39 -0.18 -21.39
C GLN A 139 11.17 1.20 -20.74
N ALA A 140 10.84 2.24 -21.53
CA ALA A 140 10.51 3.54 -20.98
C ALA A 140 9.25 3.50 -20.12
N LEU A 141 8.21 2.78 -20.55
CA LEU A 141 6.98 2.56 -19.77
C LEU A 141 7.26 1.77 -18.48
N LEU A 142 8.11 0.74 -18.54
CA LEU A 142 8.53 -0.01 -17.36
C LEU A 142 9.20 0.89 -16.31
N GLN A 143 10.08 1.79 -16.73
CA GLN A 143 10.74 2.71 -15.80
C GLN A 143 9.72 3.69 -15.20
N ARG A 144 8.80 4.23 -15.99
CA ARG A 144 7.72 5.10 -15.48
C ARG A 144 6.86 4.37 -14.44
N GLN A 145 6.47 3.14 -14.73
CA GLN A 145 5.70 2.29 -13.81
C GLN A 145 6.46 2.02 -12.51
N ARG A 146 7.76 1.71 -12.58
CA ARG A 146 8.61 1.47 -11.42
C ARG A 146 8.76 2.72 -10.55
N THR A 147 9.03 3.87 -11.17
CA THR A 147 9.10 5.16 -10.48
C THR A 147 7.76 5.53 -9.83
N GLY A 148 6.64 5.34 -10.53
CA GLY A 148 5.30 5.57 -9.99
C GLY A 148 5.01 4.69 -8.76
N ARG A 149 5.37 3.40 -8.84
CA ARG A 149 5.25 2.47 -7.71
C ARG A 149 6.14 2.87 -6.53
N GLU A 150 7.40 3.22 -6.79
CA GLU A 150 8.33 3.68 -5.75
C GLU A 150 7.79 4.94 -5.05
N GLY A 151 7.25 5.90 -5.82
CA GLY A 151 6.59 7.09 -5.27
C GLY A 151 5.36 6.79 -4.43
N TYR A 152 4.51 5.84 -4.86
CA TYR A 152 3.37 5.38 -4.07
C TYR A 152 3.81 4.72 -2.75
N TYR A 153 4.82 3.85 -2.78
CA TYR A 153 5.33 3.21 -1.56
C TYR A 153 5.99 4.20 -0.60
N ALA A 154 6.68 5.22 -1.10
CA ALA A 154 7.21 6.29 -0.27
C ALA A 154 6.09 7.03 0.46
N ALA A 155 5.08 7.51 -0.27
CA ALA A 155 3.94 8.22 0.32
C ALA A 155 3.15 7.37 1.34
N VAL A 156 2.98 6.06 1.07
CA VAL A 156 2.33 5.14 2.02
C VAL A 156 3.12 5.02 3.32
N ARG A 157 4.45 4.94 3.24
CA ARG A 157 5.29 4.85 4.44
C ARG A 157 5.26 6.14 5.23
N ASP A 158 5.31 7.27 4.54
CA ASP A 158 5.23 8.59 5.18
C ASP A 158 3.87 8.78 5.87
N ASP A 159 2.76 8.41 5.22
CA ASP A 159 1.41 8.50 5.81
C ASP A 159 1.20 7.60 7.03
N LEU A 160 1.90 6.46 7.07
CA LEU A 160 1.88 5.53 8.21
C LEU A 160 3.01 5.80 9.23
N ALA A 161 3.72 6.94 9.10
CA ALA A 161 4.86 7.31 9.95
C ALA A 161 5.93 6.20 10.06
N LEU A 162 6.10 5.41 8.99
CA LEU A 162 7.13 4.39 8.89
C LEU A 162 8.44 5.03 8.41
N PRO A 163 9.61 4.53 8.86
CA PRO A 163 10.90 5.01 8.36
C PRO A 163 11.00 4.90 6.83
N PRO A 164 11.86 5.67 6.14
CA PRO A 164 12.09 5.49 4.72
C PRO A 164 12.40 4.02 4.37
N GLY A 165 11.81 3.53 3.27
CA GLY A 165 11.83 2.13 2.90
C GLY A 165 12.91 1.78 1.89
N HIS A 166 13.36 0.53 1.90
CA HIS A 166 14.21 -0.01 0.83
C HIS A 166 13.35 -0.25 -0.43
N ALA A 167 13.91 0.01 -1.61
CA ALA A 167 13.22 -0.16 -2.90
C ALA A 167 12.85 -1.61 -3.24
N ALA A 168 13.08 -2.56 -2.31
CA ALA A 168 12.80 -3.97 -2.51
C ALA A 168 13.51 -4.49 -3.79
N ARG A 169 14.77 -4.09 -3.97
CA ARG A 169 15.65 -4.59 -5.03
C ARG A 169 16.50 -5.71 -4.45
N TRP A 170 15.99 -6.93 -4.49
CA TRP A 170 16.79 -8.09 -4.08
C TRP A 170 17.92 -8.28 -5.09
N PRO A 171 19.18 -8.37 -4.63
CA PRO A 171 20.27 -8.77 -5.52
C PRO A 171 19.97 -10.18 -5.99
N LEU A 172 19.78 -10.35 -7.30
CA LEU A 172 19.69 -11.67 -7.89
C LEU A 172 21.11 -12.26 -7.95
N PRO A 173 21.28 -13.54 -7.63
CA PRO A 173 22.52 -14.24 -7.95
C PRO A 173 22.81 -14.10 -9.45
N PRO A 174 24.09 -13.93 -9.86
CA PRO A 174 24.43 -13.92 -11.28
C PRO A 174 23.93 -15.23 -11.92
N ALA A 175 23.35 -15.13 -13.12
CA ALA A 175 22.94 -16.30 -13.87
C ALA A 175 24.15 -17.23 -14.05
N ARG A 176 24.03 -18.51 -13.67
CA ARG A 176 25.07 -19.50 -13.95
C ARG A 176 25.22 -19.58 -15.47
N GLU A 177 26.38 -19.17 -15.97
CA GLU A 177 26.81 -19.52 -17.32
C GLU A 177 27.09 -21.03 -17.33
N ASP A 178 26.07 -21.82 -17.65
CA ASP A 178 26.27 -23.23 -17.94
C ASP A 178 26.99 -23.32 -19.30
N GLY A 179 28.32 -23.30 -19.25
CA GLY A 179 29.17 -23.56 -20.41
C GLY A 179 28.88 -24.94 -21.00
N PRO A 180 29.00 -25.13 -22.32
CA PRO A 180 28.65 -26.37 -22.97
C PRO A 180 29.49 -27.52 -22.39
N ALA A 181 28.81 -28.54 -21.89
CA ALA A 181 29.44 -29.79 -21.48
C ALA A 181 30.12 -30.43 -22.70
N GLN A 182 31.45 -30.30 -22.77
CA GLN A 182 32.26 -31.09 -23.70
C GLN A 182 32.19 -32.56 -23.26
N ARG A 183 31.53 -33.39 -24.08
CA ARG A 183 31.78 -34.83 -24.20
C ARG A 183 31.69 -35.25 -25.65
#